data_AF-I9R743-F1
#
_entry.id   AF-I9R743-F1
#
_cell.length_a   1.000
_cell.length_b   1.000
_cell.length_c   1.000
_cell.angle_alpha   90.00
_cell.angle_beta   90.00
_cell.angle_gamma   90.00
#
_symmetry.space_group_name_H-M   'P 1'
#
loop_
_entity.id
_entity.type
_entity.pdbx_description
1 polymer ?
#
loop_
_entity_poly.entity_id
_entity_poly.type
_entity_poly.pdbx_seq_one_letter_code
_entity_poly.pdbx_strand_id
1 'polypeptide(L)' 'MKYPIGIQTFSQIRENGYVYVDKTDLIYQSVSRGSIYFFSRPRRFGKSIMKGGKR' A
#
# COMPACT_ATOMS: atom_id res chain seq x y z
N MET A 1 7.21 -18.56 8.28
CA MET A 1 7.07 -17.26 7.60
C MET A 1 6.71 -16.20 8.62
N LYS A 2 7.36 -15.02 8.58
CA LYS A 2 7.14 -13.93 9.53
C LYS A 2 6.25 -12.86 8.90
N TYR A 3 5.02 -12.69 9.38
CA TYR A 3 4.07 -11.71 8.84
C TYR A 3 4.13 -10.37 9.58
N PRO A 4 4.12 -9.22 8.88
CA PRO A 4 4.28 -7.90 9.50
C PRO A 4 2.96 -7.37 10.10
N ILE A 5 2.31 -8.15 10.97
CA ILE A 5 1.06 -7.75 11.63
C ILE A 5 1.37 -6.66 12.66
N GLY A 6 0.69 -5.51 12.55
CA GLY A 6 0.87 -4.37 13.46
C GLY A 6 2.11 -3.50 13.18
N ILE A 7 2.95 -3.88 12.20
CA ILE A 7 4.10 -3.09 11.77
C ILE A 7 3.67 -2.14 10.66
N GLN A 8 3.89 -0.84 10.87
CA GLN A 8 3.50 0.19 9.92
C GLN A 8 4.70 0.78 9.17
N THR A 9 5.93 0.44 9.57
CA THR A 9 7.16 1.01 9.02
C THR A 9 7.81 0.03 8.05
N PHE A 10 8.11 0.50 6.84
CA PHE A 10 8.69 -0.34 5.79
C PHE A 10 10.12 -0.82 6.10
N SER A 11 10.96 0.03 6.71
CA SER A 11 12.33 -0.35 7.10
C SER A 11 12.34 -1.56 8.04
N GLN A 12 11.44 -1.57 9.02
CA GLN A 12 11.29 -2.69 9.96
C GLN A 12 10.90 -3.99 9.26
N ILE A 13 10.12 -3.93 8.18
CA ILE A 13 9.76 -5.12 7.38
C ILE A 13 11.00 -5.66 6.68
N ARG A 14 11.79 -4.77 6.06
CA ARG A 14 13.01 -5.13 5.29
C ARG A 14 14.14 -5.67 6.17
N GLU A 15 14.41 -5.02 7.29
CA GLU A 15 15.58 -5.32 8.14
C GLU A 15 15.35 -6.54 9.03
N ASN A 16 14.11 -6.81 9.45
CA ASN A 16 13.80 -7.86 10.43
C ASN A 16 13.28 -9.16 9.79
N GLY A 17 13.51 -9.37 8.49
CA GLY A 17 13.17 -10.61 7.77
C GLY A 17 11.67 -10.90 7.70
N TYR A 18 10.82 -9.88 7.61
CA TYR A 18 9.39 -10.07 7.39
C TYR A 18 9.10 -10.35 5.92
N VAL A 19 8.01 -11.08 5.67
CA VAL A 19 7.50 -11.29 4.31
C VAL A 19 6.93 -9.97 3.79
N TYR A 20 7.42 -9.55 2.63
CA TYR A 20 6.88 -8.43 1.85
C TYR A 20 6.41 -8.96 0.50
N VAL A 21 5.19 -8.58 0.10
CA VAL A 21 4.63 -8.93 -1.22
C VAL A 21 4.53 -7.65 -2.03
N ASP A 22 5.36 -7.52 -3.05
CA ASP A 22 5.27 -6.44 -4.00
C ASP A 22 4.07 -6.67 -4.94
N LYS A 23 3.20 -5.68 -5.04
CA LYS A 23 2.00 -5.71 -5.90
C LYS A 23 2.05 -4.64 -6.99
N THR A 24 3.20 -3.99 -7.16
CA THR A 24 3.36 -2.86 -8.09
C THR A 24 2.95 -3.25 -9.52
N ASP A 25 3.41 -4.39 -10.02
CA ASP A 25 3.06 -4.86 -11.37
C ASP A 25 1.58 -5.17 -11.53
N LEU A 26 0.96 -5.77 -10.51
CA LEU A 26 -0.47 -6.08 -10.53
C LEU A 26 -1.32 -4.80 -10.55
N ILE A 27 -0.91 -3.80 -9.76
CA ILE A 27 -1.54 -2.48 -9.73
C ILE A 27 -1.35 -1.79 -11.08
N TYR A 28 -0.13 -1.81 -11.63
CA TYR A 28 0.19 -1.21 -12.93
C TYR A 28 -0.65 -1.83 -14.05
N GLN A 29 -0.71 -3.16 -14.13
CA GLN A 29 -1.56 -3.85 -15.12
C GLN A 29 -3.03 -3.53 -14.96
N SER A 30 -3.51 -3.39 -13.72
CA SER A 30 -4.89 -2.98 -13.46
C SER A 30 -5.13 -1.57 -13.99
N VAL A 31 -4.38 -0.56 -13.52
CA VAL A 31 -4.63 0.83 -13.91
C VAL A 31 -4.35 1.13 -15.39
N SER A 32 -3.47 0.37 -16.05
CA SER A 32 -3.09 0.59 -17.45
C SER A 32 -4.02 -0.08 -18.47
N ARG A 33 -4.77 -1.11 -18.08
CA ARG A 33 -5.55 -1.94 -19.03
C ARG A 33 -7.07 -1.85 -18.87
N GLY A 34 -7.60 -1.36 -17.74
CA GLY A 34 -9.05 -1.42 -17.48
C GLY A 34 -9.81 -0.10 -17.52
N SER A 35 -11.01 -0.19 -18.08
CA SER A 35 -12.12 0.74 -17.92
C SER A 35 -12.70 0.65 -16.50
N ILE A 36 -12.65 1.75 -15.74
CA ILE A 36 -13.30 2.00 -14.44
C ILE A 36 -13.17 0.85 -13.42
N TYR A 37 -12.21 0.97 -12.50
CA TYR A 37 -12.09 0.08 -11.34
C TYR A 37 -12.89 0.59 -10.15
N PHE A 38 -13.88 -0.18 -9.68
CA PHE A 38 -14.54 0.09 -8.41
C PHE A 38 -13.68 -0.43 -7.25
N PHE A 39 -12.83 0.44 -6.70
CA PHE A 39 -12.20 0.17 -5.41
C PHE A 39 -13.22 0.44 -4.31
N SER A 40 -13.73 -0.62 -3.68
CA SER A 40 -14.60 -0.52 -2.51
C SER A 40 -13.87 0.30 -1.44
N ARG A 41 -14.16 1.60 -1.31
CA ARG A 41 -13.40 2.60 -0.53
C ARG A 41 -12.86 2.01 0.78
N PRO A 42 -11.61 1.51 0.80
CA PRO A 42 -11.14 0.77 1.96
C PRO A 42 -10.94 1.77 3.09
N ARG A 43 -11.54 1.52 4.26
CA ARG A 43 -11.38 2.40 5.41
C ARG A 43 -9.88 2.56 5.71
N ARG A 44 -9.38 3.80 5.61
CA ARG A 44 -7.96 4.25 5.73
C ARG A 44 -7.13 4.31 4.45
N PHE A 45 -7.67 3.97 3.28
CA PHE A 45 -7.01 4.28 2.01
C PHE A 45 -7.06 5.80 1.76
N GLY A 46 -5.90 6.45 1.62
CA GLY A 46 -5.80 7.87 1.23
C GLY A 46 -5.82 8.94 2.33
N LYS A 47 -5.88 8.60 3.62
CA LYS A 47 -5.89 9.62 4.70
C LYS A 47 -4.50 10.19 5.05
N SER A 48 -3.42 9.45 4.79
CA SER A 48 -2.06 9.82 5.21
C SER A 48 -1.25 10.55 4.12
N ILE A 49 -1.63 10.42 2.85
CA ILE A 49 -0.91 11.02 1.71
C ILE A 49 -1.26 12.51 1.51
N MET A 50 -2.37 12.99 2.10
CA MET A 50 -2.87 14.35 1.95
C MET A 50 -2.62 15.20 3.22
N LYS A 51 -1.36 15.35 3.64
CA LYS A 51 -0.96 16.46 4.53
C LYS A 51 0.19 17.23 3.91
N GLY A 52 -0.14 17.92 2.82
CA GLY A 52 0.59 19.08 2.33
C GLY A 52 -0.29 20.30 2.50
N GLY A 53 0.12 21.22 3.38
CA GLY A 53 -0.61 22.45 3.65
C GLY A 53 -0.23 23.03 5.00
N LYS A 54 0.92 23.72 5.05
CA LYS A 54 1.14 24.78 6.04
C LYS A 54 -0.03 25.76 5.92
N ARG A 55 -0.88 25.81 6.94
CA ARG A 55 -1.30 27.02 7.64
C ARG A 55 -1.47 26.65 9.11
#